data_AF-A0A7S3MI54-F1
#
_entry.id   AF-A0A7S3MI54-F1
#
_cell.length_a   1.000
_cell.length_b   1.000
_cell.length_c   1.000
_cell.angle_alpha   90.00
_cell.angle_beta   90.00
_cell.angle_gamma   90.00
#
_symmetry.space_group_name_H-M   'P 1'
#
loop_
_entity.id
_entity.type
_entity.pdbx_description
1 polymer ?
#
loop_
_entity_poly.entity_id
_entity_poly.type
_entity_poly.pdbx_seq_one_letter_code
_entity_poly.pdbx_strand_id
1 'polypeptide(L)'
;MVESASQSKAAGSASAKERTPAETAELMKRLYKMPYEIITNESALLHSDHSSLFKVIIIGDSGVGKSCLMHRVTTNEFKIDHEVTVGVEFGTLVIKLEQ
;
A
#
# COMPACT_ATOMS: atom_id res chain seq x y z
N MET A 1 4.43 8.77 -50.81
CA MET A 1 5.56 8.67 -49.86
C MET A 1 4.93 8.48 -48.49
N VAL A 2 5.36 7.44 -47.80
CA VAL A 2 4.63 6.72 -46.75
C VAL A 2 4.45 7.58 -45.48
N GLU A 3 3.25 7.56 -44.90
CA GLU A 3 2.97 8.05 -43.55
C GLU A 3 3.71 7.18 -42.52
N SER A 4 4.53 7.80 -41.67
CA SER A 4 5.09 7.13 -40.49
C SER A 4 4.58 7.81 -39.22
N ALA A 5 3.46 7.28 -38.72
CA ALA A 5 3.12 7.36 -37.32
C ALA A 5 4.15 6.56 -36.51
N SER A 6 4.62 7.11 -35.38
CA SER A 6 5.22 6.31 -34.32
C SER A 6 4.64 6.74 -32.98
N GLN A 7 3.42 6.29 -32.73
CA GLN A 7 2.92 6.12 -31.36
C GLN A 7 3.75 5.03 -30.70
N SER A 8 4.46 5.34 -29.62
CA SER A 8 4.98 4.33 -28.70
C SER A 8 4.01 4.22 -27.52
N LYS A 9 2.98 3.38 -27.70
CA LYS A 9 2.21 2.79 -26.61
C LYS A 9 3.03 1.63 -26.05
N ALA A 10 3.53 1.75 -24.83
CA ALA A 10 3.94 0.60 -24.03
C ALA A 10 2.84 0.32 -22.99
N ALA A 11 1.80 -0.38 -23.43
CA ALA A 11 0.82 -1.00 -22.54
C ALA A 11 1.33 -2.42 -22.21
N GLY A 12 1.97 -2.57 -21.05
CA GLY A 12 2.34 -3.87 -20.48
C GLY A 12 1.28 -4.28 -19.46
N SER A 13 0.33 -5.11 -19.88
CA SER A 13 -0.81 -5.58 -19.09
C SER A 13 -0.39 -6.55 -17.98
N ALA A 14 -0.33 -6.08 -16.73
CA ALA A 14 -0.57 -6.96 -15.60
C ALA A 14 -2.10 -7.13 -15.49
N SER A 15 -2.57 -8.37 -15.70
CA SER A 15 -3.99 -8.72 -15.60
C SER A 15 -4.45 -8.64 -14.13
N ALA A 16 -4.69 -7.42 -13.64
CA ALA A 16 -5.52 -7.21 -12.48
C ALA A 16 -6.95 -7.48 -12.94
N LYS A 17 -7.49 -8.66 -12.65
CA LYS A 17 -8.92 -8.95 -12.82
C LYS A 17 -9.68 -7.79 -12.19
N GLU A 18 -10.33 -6.96 -13.03
CA GLU A 18 -11.06 -5.78 -12.61
C GLU A 18 -12.16 -6.24 -11.67
N ARG A 19 -11.92 -6.09 -10.36
CA ARG A 19 -12.87 -6.53 -9.33
C ARG A 19 -14.09 -5.63 -9.44
N THR A 20 -15.27 -6.23 -9.35
CA THR A 20 -16.49 -5.44 -9.36
C THR A 20 -16.47 -4.44 -8.19
N PRO A 21 -17.14 -3.28 -8.31
CA PRO A 21 -17.26 -2.31 -7.22
C PRO A 21 -17.81 -2.93 -5.93
N ALA A 22 -18.69 -3.93 -6.07
CA ALA A 22 -19.27 -4.69 -4.96
C ALA A 22 -18.23 -5.56 -4.23
N GLU A 23 -17.39 -6.30 -4.96
CA GLU A 23 -16.30 -7.08 -4.36
C GLU A 23 -15.29 -6.19 -3.64
N THR A 24 -14.99 -5.02 -4.23
CA THR A 24 -14.09 -4.03 -3.62
C THR A 24 -14.70 -3.47 -2.33
N ALA A 25 -15.99 -3.11 -2.34
CA ALA A 25 -16.69 -2.61 -1.15
C ALA A 25 -16.74 -3.64 -0.02
N GLU A 26 -16.97 -4.93 -0.34
CA GLU A 26 -17.00 -6.00 0.67
C GLU A 26 -15.61 -6.25 1.28
N LEU A 27 -14.55 -6.22 0.46
CA LEU A 27 -13.18 -6.32 0.96
C LEU A 27 -12.81 -5.14 1.86
N MET A 28 -13.20 -3.93 1.47
CA MET A 28 -13.01 -2.73 2.28
C MET A 28 -13.77 -2.84 3.60
N LYS A 29 -15.01 -3.31 3.58
CA LYS A 29 -15.81 -3.56 4.79
C LYS A 29 -15.15 -4.56 5.73
N ARG A 30 -14.52 -5.61 5.20
CA ARG A 30 -13.76 -6.59 6.01
C ARG A 30 -12.47 -6.00 6.58
N LEU A 31 -11.75 -5.20 5.79
CA LEU A 31 -10.54 -4.50 6.24
C LEU A 31 -10.86 -3.51 7.37
N TYR A 32 -11.93 -2.73 7.24
CA TYR A 32 -12.37 -1.76 8.26
C TYR A 32 -13.03 -2.41 9.49
N LYS A 33 -13.31 -3.72 9.46
CA LYS A 33 -13.84 -4.47 10.61
C LYS A 33 -12.75 -4.96 11.57
N MET A 34 -11.48 -4.86 11.18
CA MET A 34 -10.37 -5.21 12.06
C MET A 34 -10.27 -4.17 13.20
N PRO A 35 -10.21 -4.58 14.48
CA PRO A 35 -10.16 -3.66 15.61
C PRO A 35 -8.74 -3.13 15.80
N TYR A 36 -8.29 -2.28 14.88
CA TYR A 36 -7.02 -1.58 14.99
C TYR A 36 -7.22 -0.07 14.89
N GLU A 37 -6.50 0.66 15.73
CA GLU A 37 -6.43 2.12 15.67
C GLU A 37 -5.00 2.49 15.26
N ILE A 38 -4.85 3.25 14.16
CA ILE A 38 -3.55 3.79 13.75
C ILE A 38 -3.19 4.92 14.70
N ILE A 39 -2.08 4.74 15.41
CA ILE A 39 -1.53 5.74 16.30
C ILE A 39 -0.48 6.54 15.54
N THR A 40 -0.69 7.85 15.42
CA THR A 40 0.25 8.76 14.74
C THR A 40 1.23 9.44 15.70
N ASN A 41 1.03 9.33 17.01
CA ASN A 41 1.95 9.91 18.00
C ASN A 41 3.04 8.92 18.40
N GLU A 42 4.30 9.28 18.14
CA GLU A 42 5.48 8.52 18.55
C GLU A 42 5.60 8.40 20.09
N SER A 43 4.95 9.30 20.84
CA SER A 43 4.92 9.27 22.30
C SER A 43 4.15 8.07 22.90
N ALA A 44 3.30 7.41 22.12
CA ALA A 44 2.62 6.17 22.53
C ALA A 44 3.57 4.98 22.64
N LEU A 45 4.68 4.99 21.89
CA LEU A 45 5.71 3.94 21.95
C LEU A 45 6.53 3.99 23.25
N LEU A 46 6.60 5.16 23.89
CA LEU A 46 7.42 5.38 25.09
C LEU A 46 6.76 4.96 26.40
N HIS A 47 5.45 4.73 26.44
CA HIS A 47 4.68 4.56 27.68
C HIS A 47 3.96 3.20 27.82
N SER A 48 4.33 2.18 27.05
CA SER A 48 3.69 0.85 27.16
C SER A 48 4.72 -0.26 27.39
N ASP A 49 4.69 -0.81 28.61
CA ASP A 49 5.47 -1.98 29.05
C ASP A 49 5.13 -3.28 28.25
N HIS A 50 4.17 -3.20 27.31
CA HIS A 50 3.71 -4.30 26.47
C HIS A 50 3.72 -3.95 24.97
N SER A 51 4.59 -3.05 24.52
CA SER A 51 4.77 -2.77 23.09
C SER A 51 5.51 -3.93 22.40
N SER A 52 4.85 -4.55 21.42
CA SER A 52 5.48 -5.53 20.52
C SER A 52 5.95 -4.84 19.25
N LEU A 53 7.24 -4.97 18.94
CA LEU A 53 7.82 -4.42 17.70
C LEU A 53 7.89 -5.50 16.64
N PHE A 54 7.32 -5.21 15.47
CA PHE A 54 7.37 -6.09 14.30
C PHE A 54 8.14 -5.43 13.17
N LYS A 55 9.06 -6.16 12.56
CA LYS A 55 9.76 -5.73 11.34
C LYS A 55 9.11 -6.41 10.14
N VAL A 56 8.55 -5.61 9.24
CA VAL A 56 7.92 -6.09 8.01
C VAL A 56 8.80 -5.70 6.81
N ILE A 57 9.02 -6.64 5.89
CA ILE A 57 9.77 -6.41 4.65
C ILE A 57 8.88 -6.82 3.48
N ILE A 58 8.69 -5.90 2.53
CA ILE A 58 7.89 -6.14 1.32
C ILE A 58 8.84 -6.38 0.14
N ILE A 59 8.76 -7.57 -0.47
CA ILE A 59 9.64 -8.00 -1.56
C ILE A 59 8.78 -8.38 -2.78
N GLY A 60 9.27 -8.08 -3.98
CA GLY A 60 8.61 -8.41 -5.24
C GLY A 60 9.19 -7.62 -6.41
N ASP A 61 8.78 -7.94 -7.63
CA ASP A 61 9.27 -7.34 -8.86
C ASP A 61 9.01 -5.82 -8.94
N SER A 62 9.72 -5.14 -9.84
CA SER A 62 9.51 -3.71 -10.06
C SER A 62 8.08 -3.44 -10.59
N GLY A 63 7.45 -2.36 -10.14
CA GLY A 63 6.13 -1.95 -10.63
C GLY A 63 4.92 -2.70 -10.06
N VAL A 64 5.10 -3.67 -9.15
CA VAL A 64 3.97 -4.43 -8.54
C VAL A 64 3.19 -3.67 -7.46
N GLY A 65 3.56 -2.42 -7.16
CA GLY A 65 2.86 -1.58 -6.17
C GLY A 65 3.31 -1.73 -4.71
N LYS A 66 4.56 -2.14 -4.45
CA LYS A 66 5.11 -2.29 -3.08
C LYS A 66 5.03 -0.98 -2.28
N SER A 67 5.48 0.13 -2.88
CA SER A 67 5.40 1.46 -2.26
C SER A 67 3.96 1.92 -2.06
N CYS A 68 3.06 1.66 -3.02
CA CYS A 68 1.63 1.95 -2.86
C CYS A 68 1.02 1.20 -1.67
N LEU A 69 1.39 -0.08 -1.49
CA LEU A 69 0.92 -0.87 -0.36
C LEU A 69 1.45 -0.31 0.97
N MET A 70 2.75 0.00 1.05
CA MET A 70 3.32 0.58 2.27
C MET A 70 2.65 1.91 2.62
N HIS A 71 2.50 2.80 1.64
CA HIS A 71 1.81 4.09 1.81
C HIS A 71 0.37 3.89 2.28
N ARG A 72 -0.35 2.95 1.67
CA ARG A 72 -1.73 2.63 2.06
C ARG A 72 -1.81 2.13 3.50
N VAL A 73 -0.84 1.32 3.93
CA VAL A 73 -0.80 0.76 5.29
C VAL A 73 -0.50 1.84 6.33
N THR A 74 0.38 2.81 6.02
CA THR A 74 0.77 3.86 6.98
C THR A 74 -0.21 5.04 7.02
N THR A 75 -0.83 5.38 5.89
CA THR A 75 -1.66 6.61 5.76
C THR A 75 -3.15 6.33 5.52
N ASN A 76 -3.54 5.08 5.24
CA ASN A 76 -4.88 4.72 4.74
C ASN A 76 -5.28 5.43 3.44
N GLU A 77 -4.35 6.06 2.71
CA GLU A 77 -4.59 6.70 1.41
C GLU A 77 -4.00 5.87 0.28
N PHE A 78 -4.73 5.79 -0.83
CA PHE A 78 -4.25 5.14 -2.05
C PHE A 78 -3.82 6.19 -3.05
N LYS A 79 -2.53 6.22 -3.39
CA LYS A 79 -2.00 7.06 -4.48
C LYS A 79 -1.97 6.26 -5.77
N ILE A 80 -2.64 6.80 -6.79
CA ILE A 80 -2.73 6.21 -8.13
C ILE A 80 -1.41 6.45 -8.88
N ASP A 81 -0.83 7.64 -8.75
CA ASP A 81 0.48 7.95 -9.30
C ASP A 81 1.58 7.40 -8.39
N HIS A 82 2.41 6.52 -8.96
CA HIS A 82 3.55 5.93 -8.26
C HIS A 82 4.76 5.91 -9.18
N GLU A 83 5.81 6.62 -8.78
CA GLU A 83 7.11 6.56 -9.42
C GLU A 83 7.83 5.27 -9.03
N VAL A 84 8.78 4.82 -9.85
CA VAL A 84 9.62 3.67 -9.52
C VAL A 84 10.47 4.02 -8.31
N THR A 85 10.36 3.23 -7.24
CA THR A 85 11.17 3.40 -6.04
C THR A 85 12.65 3.20 -6.36
N VAL A 86 13.48 4.21 -6.12
CA VAL A 86 14.94 4.10 -6.21
C VAL A 86 15.50 3.77 -4.84
N GLY A 87 16.10 2.59 -4.69
CA GLY A 87 16.66 2.13 -3.41
C GLY A 87 15.62 1.47 -2.51
N VAL A 88 15.55 1.92 -1.25
CA VAL A 88 14.66 1.37 -0.21
C VAL A 88 13.80 2.48 0.40
N GLU A 89 12.55 2.14 0.69
CA GLU A 89 11.60 3.04 1.37
C GLU A 89 11.34 2.52 2.78
N PHE A 90 11.24 3.43 3.75
CA PHE A 90 10.99 3.09 5.15
C PHE A 90 9.70 3.74 5.62
N GLY A 91 8.89 2.98 6.35
CA GLY A 91 7.69 3.46 7.02
C GLY A 91 7.58 2.88 8.42
N THR A 92 7.09 3.68 9.34
CA THR A 92 6.76 3.24 10.70
C THR A 92 5.26 3.28 10.85
N LEU A 93 4.69 2.20 11.38
CA LEU A 93 3.27 2.10 11.71
C LEU A 93 3.16 1.71 13.19
N VAL A 94 2.43 2.52 13.96
CA VAL A 94 2.05 2.17 15.32
C VAL A 94 0.56 1.88 15.29
N ILE A 95 0.17 0.69 15.75
CA ILE A 95 -1.24 0.30 15.86
C ILE A 95 -1.56 -0.12 17.29
N LYS A 96 -2.70 0.33 17.78
CA LYS A 96 -3.33 -0.25 18.96
C LYS A 96 -4.22 -1.39 18.49
N LEU A 97 -3.90 -2.60 18.93
CA LEU A 97 -4.75 -3.76 18.70
C LEU A 97 -5.65 -3.92 19.93
N GLU A 98 -6.96 -3.87 19.76
CA GLU A 98 -7.88 -4.29 20.82
C GLU A 98 -7.91 -5.82 20.83
N GLN A 99 -7.67 -6.42 22.01
CA GLN A 99 -7.77 -7.87 22.25
C GLN A 99 -9.20 -8.30 22.51
#